data_AF-A0A6N3DET7-F1
#
_entry.id   AF-A0A6N3DET7-F1
#
_cell.length_a   1.000
_cell.length_b   1.000
_cell.length_c   1.000
_cell.angle_alpha   90.00
_cell.angle_beta   90.00
_cell.angle_gamma   90.00
#
_symmetry.space_group_name_H-M   'P 1'
#
loop_
_entity.id
_entity.type
_entity.pdbx_description
1 polymer ?
#
loop_
_entity_poly.entity_id
_entity_poly.type
_entity_poly.pdbx_seq_one_letter_code
_entity_poly.pdbx_strand_id
1 'polypeptide(L)' 'MQSIHGHEVLQMMIASGETYTVATLEAAIVARFGKEARFHTCSAENLSAAELVAFLQKKGKFIAAEEGFNTH' A
#
# COMPACT_ATOMS: atom_id res chain seq x y z
N MET A 1 15.74 5.55 12.30
CA MET A 1 15.20 4.62 11.29
C MET A 1 14.11 5.31 10.49
N GLN A 2 14.21 5.27 9.17
CA GLN A 2 13.29 5.90 8.24
C GLN A 2 12.21 4.89 7.83
N SER A 3 11.15 4.79 8.64
CA SER A 3 9.97 3.98 8.31
C SER A 3 9.15 4.69 7.24
N ILE A 4 8.67 3.98 6.23
CA ILE A 4 7.88 4.56 5.14
C ILE A 4 6.44 4.71 5.61
N HIS A 5 5.85 5.88 5.41
CA HIS A 5 4.46 6.09 5.77
C HIS A 5 3.57 5.41 4.72
N GLY A 6 2.52 4.69 5.12
CA GLY A 6 1.57 4.05 4.20
C GLY A 6 0.97 5.01 3.16
N HIS A 7 0.95 6.33 3.42
CA HIS A 7 0.56 7.34 2.43
C HIS A 7 1.49 7.42 1.21
N GLU A 8 2.78 7.12 1.33
CA GLU A 8 3.72 7.07 0.20
C GLU A 8 3.32 5.98 -0.80
N VAL A 9 2.85 4.85 -0.30
CA VAL A 9 2.32 3.75 -1.13
C VAL A 9 1.03 4.18 -1.83
N LEU A 10 0.16 4.93 -1.16
CA LEU A 10 -1.04 5.48 -1.79
C LEU A 10 -0.70 6.51 -2.86
N GLN A 11 0.26 7.40 -2.61
CA GLN A 11 0.75 8.35 -3.63
C GLN A 11 1.32 7.62 -4.84
N MET A 12 2.10 6.56 -4.63
CA MET A 12 2.58 5.70 -5.72
C MET A 12 1.41 5.14 -6.56
N MET A 13 0.38 4.60 -5.91
CA MET A 13 -0.78 4.06 -6.61
C MET A 13 -1.53 5.13 -7.42
N ILE A 14 -1.74 6.31 -6.83
CA ILE A 14 -2.40 7.44 -7.50
C ILE A 14 -1.57 7.92 -8.71
N ALA A 15 -0.25 7.99 -8.56
CA ALA A 15 0.66 8.42 -9.63
C ALA A 15 0.71 7.43 -10.79
N SER A 16 0.62 6.13 -10.51
CA SER A 16 0.52 5.10 -11.56
C SER A 16 -0.85 5.10 -12.23
N GLY A 17 -1.93 5.46 -11.53
CA GLY A 17 -3.30 5.46 -12.07
C GLY A 17 -3.82 4.06 -12.42
N GLU A 18 -3.10 3.02 -12.00
CA GLU A 18 -3.41 1.63 -12.29
C GLU A 18 -4.15 0.97 -11.13
N THR A 19 -4.95 -0.04 -11.46
CA THR A 19 -5.62 -0.86 -10.45
C THR A 19 -4.69 -1.97 -10.01
N TYR A 20 -4.47 -2.08 -8.71
CA TYR A 20 -3.66 -3.15 -8.14
C TYR A 20 -4.54 -4.20 -7.47
N THR A 21 -4.11 -5.45 -7.57
CA THR A 21 -4.52 -6.53 -6.68
C THR A 21 -3.59 -6.58 -5.47
N VAL A 22 -3.91 -7.40 -4.46
CA VAL A 22 -3.02 -7.61 -3.30
C VAL A 22 -1.61 -8.03 -3.74
N ALA A 23 -1.53 -9.02 -4.63
CA ALA A 23 -0.26 -9.56 -5.11
C ALA A 23 0.52 -8.54 -5.94
N THR A 24 -0.14 -7.81 -6.85
CA THR A 24 0.55 -6.82 -7.69
C THR A 24 0.93 -5.59 -6.91
N LEU A 25 0.14 -5.17 -5.91
CA LEU A 25 0.49 -4.06 -5.02
C LEU A 25 1.69 -4.42 -4.16
N GLU A 26 1.71 -5.62 -3.57
CA GLU A 26 2.86 -6.09 -2.78
C GLU A 26 4.12 -6.09 -3.64
N ALA A 27 4.06 -6.65 -4.85
CA ALA A 27 5.17 -6.65 -5.78
C ALA A 27 5.62 -5.23 -6.16
N ALA A 28 4.68 -4.31 -6.42
CA ALA A 28 4.98 -2.92 -6.72
C ALA A 28 5.65 -2.21 -5.54
N ILE A 29 5.16 -2.43 -4.32
CA ILE A 29 5.76 -1.90 -3.09
C ILE A 29 7.19 -2.43 -2.92
N VAL A 30 7.39 -3.74 -3.07
CA VAL A 30 8.71 -4.38 -2.97
C VAL A 30 9.67 -3.86 -4.05
N ALA A 31 9.19 -3.65 -5.28
CA ALA A 31 9.99 -3.11 -6.37
C ALA A 31 10.35 -1.63 -6.17
N ARG A 32 9.45 -0.83 -5.59
CA ARG A 32 9.62 0.61 -5.40
C ARG A 32 10.42 0.95 -4.15
N PHE A 33 10.12 0.29 -3.04
CA PHE A 33 10.65 0.59 -1.71
C PHE A 33 11.66 -0.43 -1.21
N GLY A 34 11.67 -1.64 -1.78
CA GLY A 34 12.52 -2.75 -1.36
C GLY A 34 11.79 -3.78 -0.50
N LYS A 35 12.23 -5.04 -0.55
CA LYS A 35 11.65 -6.13 0.24
C LYS A 35 11.83 -5.94 1.75
N GLU A 36 12.88 -5.24 2.15
CA GLU A 36 13.25 -4.95 3.53
C GLU A 36 12.60 -3.65 4.06
N ALA A 37 11.83 -2.96 3.21
CA ALA A 37 11.11 -1.76 3.59
C ALA A 37 10.12 -2.05 4.73
N ARG A 38 10.17 -1.20 5.75
CA ARG A 38 9.22 -1.21 6.87
C ARG A 38 8.26 -0.04 6.74
N PHE A 39 6.98 -0.34 6.88
CA PHE A 39 5.91 0.61 6.74
C PHE A 39 5.29 0.92 8.10
N HIS A 40 4.79 2.14 8.23
CA HIS A 40 3.99 2.54 9.37
C HIS A 40 2.76 3.29 8.88
N THR A 41 1.69 3.17 9.64
CA THR A 41 0.41 3.83 9.49
C THR A 41 0.09 4.50 10.82
N CYS A 42 -0.87 5.42 10.82
CA CYS A 42 -1.31 6.12 12.03
C CYS A 42 -1.80 5.18 13.17
N SER A 43 -2.05 3.89 12.87
CA SER A 43 -2.57 2.91 13.84
C SER A 43 -1.71 1.65 13.97
N ALA A 44 -0.67 1.48 13.16
CA ALA A 44 0.17 0.28 13.15
C ALA A 44 1.55 0.61 12.58
N GLU A 45 2.61 0.07 13.17
CA GLU A 45 4.00 0.33 12.82
C GLU A 45 4.76 -0.97 12.51
N ASN A 46 5.94 -0.85 11.88
CA ASN A 46 6.82 -1.97 11.52
C ASN A 46 6.20 -3.01 10.57
N LEU A 47 5.22 -2.59 9.77
CA LEU A 47 4.53 -3.46 8.82
C LEU A 47 5.43 -3.85 7.66
N SER A 48 5.33 -5.11 7.23
CA SER A 48 5.89 -5.56 5.96
C SER A 48 5.02 -5.10 4.77
N ALA A 49 5.51 -5.17 3.53
CA ALA A 49 4.72 -4.87 2.35
C ALA A 49 3.38 -5.63 2.34
N ALA A 50 3.41 -6.94 2.58
CA ALA A 50 2.23 -7.79 2.69
C ALA A 50 1.24 -7.31 3.77
N GLU A 51 1.76 -6.96 4.96
CA GLU A 51 0.92 -6.52 6.08
C GLU A 51 0.30 -5.14 5.83
N LEU A 52 1.05 -4.23 5.19
CA LEU A 52 0.50 -2.95 4.77
C LEU A 52 -0.63 -3.15 3.76
N VAL A 53 -0.45 -4.01 2.76
CA VAL A 53 -1.48 -4.30 1.76
C VAL A 53 -2.71 -4.93 2.41
N ALA A 54 -2.53 -5.91 3.30
CA ALA A 54 -3.63 -6.51 4.06
C ALA A 54 -4.36 -5.48 4.94
N PHE A 55 -3.62 -4.55 5.56
CA PHE A 55 -4.18 -3.46 6.36
C PHE A 55 -5.03 -2.52 5.49
N LEU A 56 -4.55 -2.13 4.31
CA LEU A 56 -5.27 -1.28 3.37
C LEU A 56 -6.53 -1.96 2.83
N GLN A 57 -6.45 -3.26 2.51
CA GLN A 57 -7.61 -4.08 2.13
C GLN A 57 -8.65 -4.14 3.24
N LYS A 58 -8.23 -4.43 4.47
CA LYS A 58 -9.14 -4.51 5.62
C LYS A 58 -9.83 -3.18 5.94
N LYS A 59 -9.15 -2.05 5.66
CA LYS A 59 -9.72 -0.71 5.86
C LYS A 59 -10.77 -0.33 4.81
N GLY A 60 -11.04 -1.17 3.82
CA GLY A 60 -11.97 -0.87 2.72
C GLY A 60 -11.51 0.27 1.81
N LYS A 61 -10.28 0.76 1.99
CA LYS A 61 -9.67 1.78 1.12
C LYS A 61 -9.15 1.18 -0.19
N PHE A 62 -9.08 -0.14 -0.28
CA PHE A 62 -8.56 -0.87 -1.42
C PHE A 62 -9.65 -1.80 -1.96
N ILE A 63 -10.43 -1.32 -2.93
CA ILE A 63 -11.36 -2.17 -3.67
C ILE A 63 -10.57 -2.74 -4.85
N ALA A 64 -10.33 -4.05 -4.81
CA ALA A 64 -9.79 -4.78 -5.95
C ALA A 64 -10.80 -4.64 -7.09
N ALA A 65 -10.37 -4.01 -8.20
CA ALA A 65 -11.11 -3.72 -9.42
C ALA A 65 -12.50 -4.36 -9.51
N GLU A 66 -13.56 -3.64 -9.12
CA GLU A 66 -14.55 -3.14 -10.11
C GLU A 66 -14.83 -1.63 -10.01
N GLU A 67 -14.45 -0.95 -8.93
CA GLU A 67 -14.62 0.50 -8.77
C GLU A 67 -13.36 1.10 -8.16
N GLY A 68 -12.67 1.94 -8.92
CA GLY A 68 -11.37 2.52 -8.56
C GLY A 68 -11.40 3.40 -7.32
N PHE A 69 -10.21 3.75 -6.85
CA PHE A 69 -9.95 4.44 -5.58
C PHE A 69 -10.74 5.76 -5.43
N ASN A 70 -11.42 5.95 -4.29
CA ASN A 70 -11.90 7.26 -3.85
C ASN A 70 -11.33 7.56 -2.46
N THR A 71 -10.37 8.50 -2.40
CA THR A 71 -9.95 9.09 -1.12
C THR A 71 -10.78 10.36 -0.93
N HIS A 72 -11.75 10.31 -0.03
CA HIS A 72 -12.36 11.53 0.54
C HIS A 72 -11.49 12.03 1.70
#